data_AF-A0A2V7HB37-F1
#
_entry.id   AF-A0A2V7HB37-F1
#
_cell.length_a   1.000
_cell.length_b   1.000
_cell.length_c   1.000
_cell.angle_alpha   90.00
_cell.angle_beta   90.00
_cell.angle_gamma   90.00
#
_symmetry.space_group_name_H-M   'P 1'
#
loop_
_entity.id
_entity.type
_entity.pdbx_description
1 polymer ?
#
loop_
_entity_poly.entity_id
_entity_poly.type
_entity_poly.pdbx_seq_one_letter_code
_entity_poly.pdbx_strand_id
1 'polypeptide(L)'
;ALARHCTEQEDDAAKVERQVRKSAAALLLEHRLGEHFDALVTGAADKGTWVRIARPPVEGRLVRGADGLDVGDRVQVTLKSTDVERGFIDFERA
;
A
#
# COMPACT_ATOMS: atom_id res chain seq x y z
N ALA A 1 -12.10 -7.03 34.41
CA ALA A 1 -10.64 -6.93 34.25
C ALA A 1 -10.13 -7.77 33.08
N LEU A 2 -10.54 -9.04 32.95
CA LEU A 2 -10.12 -9.93 31.84
C LEU A 2 -10.56 -9.47 30.43
N ALA A 3 -11.79 -8.97 30.26
CA ALA A 3 -12.29 -8.56 28.94
C ALA A 3 -11.41 -7.49 28.27
N ARG A 4 -11.00 -6.44 29.00
CA ARG A 4 -10.11 -5.39 28.48
C ARG A 4 -8.73 -5.94 28.09
N HIS A 5 -8.19 -6.86 28.88
CA HIS A 5 -6.89 -7.46 28.64
C HIS A 5 -6.89 -8.39 27.41
N CYS A 6 -8.00 -9.08 27.14
CA CYS A 6 -8.20 -9.83 25.91
C CYS A 6 -8.32 -8.90 24.69
N THR A 7 -9.07 -7.79 24.80
CA THR A 7 -9.18 -6.79 23.73
C THR A 7 -7.82 -6.16 23.40
N GLU A 8 -7.02 -5.81 24.41
CA GLU A 8 -5.67 -5.27 24.21
C GLU A 8 -4.74 -6.27 23.49
N GLN A 9 -4.80 -7.55 23.85
CA GLN A 9 -3.99 -8.60 23.21
C GLN A 9 -4.44 -8.91 21.77
N GLU A 10 -5.73 -8.92 21.50
CA GLU A 10 -6.26 -9.08 20.13
C GLU A 10 -5.86 -7.89 19.23
N ASP A 11 -5.95 -6.66 19.74
CA ASP A 11 -5.53 -5.47 19.00
C ASP A 11 -4.03 -5.47 18.71
N ASP A 12 -3.21 -5.93 19.64
CA ASP A 12 -1.76 -6.00 19.48
C ASP A 12 -1.34 -7.11 18.51
N ALA A 13 -2.00 -8.28 18.56
CA ALA A 13 -1.79 -9.36 17.59
C ALA A 13 -2.20 -8.92 16.16
N ALA A 14 -3.32 -8.21 16.02
CA ALA A 14 -3.78 -7.69 14.74
C ALA A 14 -2.81 -6.65 14.12
N LYS A 15 -2.17 -5.82 14.94
CA LYS A 15 -1.13 -4.87 14.48
C LYS A 15 0.10 -5.61 13.96
N VAL A 16 0.57 -6.64 14.68
CA VAL A 16 1.74 -7.43 14.28
C VAL A 16 1.48 -8.18 12.98
N GLU A 17 0.34 -8.87 12.85
CA GLU A 17 -0.01 -9.56 11.60
C GLU A 17 -0.16 -8.59 10.41
N ARG A 18 -0.68 -7.40 10.65
CA ARG A 18 -0.81 -6.36 9.62
C ARG A 18 0.56 -5.84 9.17
N GLN A 19 1.51 -5.70 10.10
CA GLN A 19 2.88 -5.30 9.78
C GLN A 19 3.56 -6.36 8.91
N VAL A 20 3.51 -7.63 9.32
CA VAL A 20 4.11 -8.76 8.58
C VAL A 20 3.56 -8.87 7.16
N ARG A 21 2.24 -8.70 6.97
CA ARG A 21 1.62 -8.72 5.62
C ARG A 21 2.08 -7.57 4.72
N LYS A 22 2.24 -6.37 5.27
CA LYS A 22 2.74 -5.22 4.49
C LYS A 22 4.22 -5.35 4.15
N SER A 23 5.03 -5.86 5.08
CA SER A 23 6.44 -6.16 4.84
C SER A 23 6.62 -7.24 3.77
N ALA A 24 5.78 -8.28 3.78
CA ALA A 24 5.78 -9.29 2.72
C ALA A 24 5.42 -8.69 1.35
N ALA A 25 4.45 -7.77 1.28
CA ALA A 25 4.10 -7.09 0.04
C ALA A 25 5.23 -6.21 -0.50
N ALA A 26 5.95 -5.51 0.39
CA ALA A 26 7.12 -4.71 0.02
C ALA A 26 8.29 -5.60 -0.46
N LEU A 27 8.57 -6.72 0.23
CA LEU A 27 9.60 -7.69 -0.19
C LEU A 27 9.31 -8.29 -1.58
N LEU A 28 8.04 -8.58 -1.89
CA LEU A 28 7.64 -9.10 -3.20
C LEU A 28 7.88 -8.12 -4.36
N LEU A 29 8.00 -6.83 -4.06
CA LEU A 29 8.16 -5.76 -5.05
C LEU A 29 9.55 -5.12 -5.06
N GLU A 30 10.41 -5.43 -4.08
CA GLU A 30 11.73 -4.80 -3.90
C GLU A 30 12.62 -4.93 -5.15
N HIS A 31 12.57 -6.07 -5.84
CA HIS A 31 13.35 -6.31 -7.07
C HIS A 31 12.75 -5.70 -8.34
N ARG A 32 11.62 -5.00 -8.23
CA ARG A 32 10.82 -4.48 -9.36
C ARG A 32 10.79 -2.96 -9.40
N LEU A 33 11.69 -2.29 -8.68
CA LEU A 33 11.82 -0.83 -8.66
C LEU A 33 12.01 -0.31 -10.10
N GLY A 34 11.25 0.72 -10.45
CA GLY A 34 11.25 1.30 -11.80
C GLY A 34 10.36 0.58 -12.82
N GLU A 35 9.78 -0.58 -12.50
CA GLU A 35 8.81 -1.23 -13.37
C GLU A 35 7.46 -0.50 -13.41
N HIS A 36 6.77 -0.60 -14.55
CA HIS A 36 5.44 -0.07 -14.76
C HIS A 36 4.35 -1.10 -14.48
N PHE A 37 3.21 -0.63 -13.99
CA PHE A 37 2.07 -1.45 -13.62
C PHE A 37 0.76 -0.77 -14.00
N ASP A 38 -0.19 -1.57 -14.50
CA ASP A 38 -1.60 -1.18 -14.47
C ASP A 38 -2.10 -1.16 -13.03
N ALA A 39 -2.69 -0.04 -12.62
CA ALA A 39 -3.27 0.11 -11.30
C ALA A 39 -4.68 0.71 -11.34
N LEU A 40 -5.45 0.43 -10.30
CA LEU A 40 -6.74 1.04 -10.03
C LEU A 40 -6.61 1.99 -8.83
N VAL A 41 -7.14 3.20 -8.93
CA VAL A 41 -7.24 4.12 -7.80
C VAL A 41 -8.25 3.56 -6.80
N THR A 42 -7.78 3.26 -5.57
CA THR A 42 -8.61 2.71 -4.49
C THR A 42 -8.97 3.76 -3.43
N GLY A 43 -8.31 4.92 -3.45
CA GLY A 43 -8.64 6.05 -2.60
C GLY A 43 -8.06 7.35 -3.13
N ALA A 44 -8.82 8.44 -3.08
CA ALA A 44 -8.40 9.79 -3.39
C ALA A 44 -8.95 10.73 -2.31
N ALA A 45 -8.05 11.40 -1.57
CA ALA A 45 -8.40 12.32 -0.48
C ALA A 45 -7.24 13.28 -0.20
N ASP A 46 -7.45 14.29 0.64
CA ASP A 46 -6.41 15.27 1.03
C ASP A 46 -5.16 14.63 1.64
N LYS A 47 -5.32 13.47 2.28
CA LYS A 47 -4.22 12.69 2.86
C LYS A 47 -3.37 11.95 1.82
N GLY A 48 -3.82 11.89 0.56
CA GLY A 48 -3.13 11.27 -0.56
C GLY A 48 -4.03 10.43 -1.46
N THR A 49 -3.40 9.85 -2.49
CA THR A 49 -4.04 8.92 -3.42
C THR A 49 -3.39 7.55 -3.27
N TRP A 50 -4.21 6.50 -3.29
CA TRP A 50 -3.77 5.10 -3.21
C TRP A 50 -4.19 4.35 -4.46
N VAL A 51 -3.30 3.47 -4.91
CA VAL A 51 -3.49 2.65 -6.10
C VAL A 51 -3.23 1.20 -5.76
N ARG A 52 -3.97 0.30 -6.39
CA ARG A 52 -3.77 -1.15 -6.31
C ARG A 52 -3.35 -1.71 -7.65
N ILE A 53 -2.20 -2.38 -7.68
CA ILE A 53 -1.74 -3.16 -8.82
C ILE A 53 -2.33 -4.58 -8.74
N ALA A 54 -2.48 -5.24 -9.89
CA ALA A 54 -3.14 -6.56 -9.93
C ALA A 54 -2.21 -7.73 -9.56
N ARG A 55 -0.92 -7.66 -9.89
CA ARG A 55 0.04 -8.77 -9.74
C ARG A 55 1.44 -8.30 -9.31
N PRO A 56 1.84 -8.54 -8.06
CA PRO A 56 1.03 -9.06 -6.94
C PRO A 56 -0.11 -8.08 -6.56
N PRO A 57 -1.23 -8.53 -5.94
CA PRO A 57 -2.36 -7.66 -5.57
C PRO A 57 -1.98 -6.78 -4.37
N VAL A 58 -1.30 -5.67 -4.64
CA VAL A 58 -0.68 -4.83 -3.63
C VAL A 58 -1.14 -3.40 -3.78
N GLU A 59 -1.39 -2.74 -2.66
CA GLU A 59 -1.78 -1.34 -2.59
C GLU A 59 -0.58 -0.49 -2.13
N GLY A 60 -0.39 0.65 -2.79
CA GLY A 60 0.64 1.62 -2.46
C GLY A 60 0.15 3.04 -2.67
N ARG A 61 0.94 4.01 -2.21
CA ARG A 61 0.62 5.43 -2.32
C ARG A 61 1.11 5.98 -3.65
N LEU A 62 0.29 6.75 -4.33
CA LEU A 62 0.72 7.56 -5.47
C LEU A 62 1.32 8.87 -4.96
N VAL A 63 2.64 8.95 -4.91
CA VAL A 63 3.36 10.11 -4.34
C VAL A 63 3.54 11.25 -5.34
N ARG A 64 3.31 10.99 -6.64
CA ARG A 64 3.39 11.98 -7.72
C ARG A 64 2.39 11.69 -8.84
N GLY A 65 1.80 12.74 -9.40
CA GLY A 65 0.88 12.66 -10.54
C GLY A 65 -0.55 12.27 -10.17
N ALA A 66 -0.98 12.60 -8.95
CA ALA A 66 -2.30 12.29 -8.42
C ALA A 66 -3.41 13.26 -8.88
N ASP A 67 -3.04 14.40 -9.48
CA ASP A 67 -4.00 15.44 -9.88
C ASP A 67 -5.04 14.90 -10.86
N GLY A 68 -6.32 15.15 -10.55
CA GLY A 68 -7.46 14.79 -11.38
C GLY A 68 -7.83 13.31 -11.37
N LEU A 69 -7.26 12.50 -10.46
CA LEU A 69 -7.65 11.10 -10.27
C LEU A 69 -8.73 10.95 -9.20
N ASP A 70 -9.70 10.08 -9.45
CA ASP A 70 -10.73 9.68 -8.50
C ASP A 70 -10.79 8.14 -8.36
N VAL A 71 -11.49 7.67 -7.32
CA VAL A 71 -11.65 6.25 -7.02
C VAL A 71 -12.30 5.53 -8.22
N GLY A 72 -11.68 4.42 -8.63
CA GLY A 72 -12.11 3.63 -9.78
C GLY A 72 -11.38 3.95 -11.08
N ASP A 73 -10.60 5.03 -11.14
CA ASP A 73 -9.77 5.33 -12.30
C ASP A 73 -8.68 4.27 -12.51
N ARG A 74 -8.41 3.97 -13.77
CA ARG A 74 -7.25 3.15 -14.17
C ARG A 74 -6.09 4.07 -14.52
N VAL A 75 -4.92 3.74 -13.99
CA VAL A 75 -3.71 4.55 -14.18
C VAL A 75 -2.49 3.64 -14.29
N GLN A 76 -1.58 3.99 -15.19
CA GLN A 76 -0.26 3.38 -15.27
C GLN A 76 0.67 4.05 -14.26
N VAL A 77 1.37 3.22 -13.49
CA VAL A 77 2.23 3.70 -12.41
C VAL A 77 3.58 3.00 -12.43
N THR A 78 4.60 3.72 -12.01
CA THR A 78 5.97 3.22 -11.84
C THR A 78 6.25 2.99 -10.37
N LEU A 79 6.76 1.81 -10.01
CA LEU A 79 7.18 1.54 -8.64
C LEU A 79 8.40 2.39 -8.28
N LYS A 80 8.26 3.29 -7.31
CA LYS A 80 9.30 4.24 -6.94
C LYS A 80 10.17 3.79 -5.78
N SER A 81 9.53 3.27 -4.73
CA SER A 81 10.21 2.81 -3.53
C SER A 81 9.39 1.78 -2.79
N THR A 82 10.09 0.92 -2.06
CA THR A 82 9.54 -0.04 -1.10
C THR A 82 10.31 0.11 0.21
N ASP A 83 9.59 0.33 1.32
CA ASP A 83 10.15 0.29 2.67
C ASP A 83 9.54 -0.91 3.39
N VAL A 84 10.33 -1.99 3.51
CA VAL A 84 9.89 -3.26 4.10
C VAL A 84 9.61 -3.11 5.59
N GLU A 85 10.45 -2.34 6.31
CA GLU A 85 10.32 -2.18 7.76
C GLU A 85 9.03 -1.44 8.11
N ARG A 86 8.64 -0.44 7.31
CA ARG A 86 7.41 0.34 7.50
C ARG A 86 6.21 -0.21 6.73
N GLY A 87 6.46 -1.12 5.79
CA GLY A 87 5.46 -1.67 4.90
C GLY A 87 4.90 -0.63 3.92
N PHE A 88 5.72 0.32 3.50
CA PHE A 88 5.34 1.37 2.54
C PHE A 88 5.77 0.99 1.13
N ILE A 89 4.93 1.36 0.17
CA ILE A 89 5.11 1.10 -1.25
C ILE A 89 4.63 2.36 -1.94
N ASP A 90 5.53 3.02 -2.64
CA ASP A 90 5.26 4.28 -3.31
C ASP A 90 5.34 4.11 -4.81
N PHE A 91 4.38 4.73 -5.48
CA PHE A 91 4.25 4.77 -6.92
C PHE A 91 4.27 6.22 -7.41
N GLU A 92 4.73 6.42 -8.63
CA GLU A 92 4.49 7.66 -9.38
C GLU A 92 3.72 7.35 -10.65
N ARG A 93 2.91 8.30 -11.15
CA ARG A 93 2.26 8.14 -12.45
C ARG A 93 3.36 7.98 -13.52
N ALA A 94 3.22 6.96 -14.36
CA ALA A 94 4.19 6.64 -15.41
C ALA A 94 4.30 7.76 -16.46
#